data_AF-A0A4Q7ZD84-F1
#
_entry.id   AF-A0A4Q7ZD84-F1
#
_cell.length_a   1.000
_cell.length_b   1.000
_cell.length_c   1.000
_cell.angle_alpha   90.00
_cell.angle_beta   90.00
_cell.angle_gamma   90.00
#
_symmetry.space_group_name_H-M   'P 1'
#
loop_
_entity.id
_entity.type
_entity.pdbx_description
1 polymer ?
#
loop_
_entity_poly.entity_id
_entity_poly.type
_entity_poly.pdbx_seq_one_letter_code
_entity_poly.pdbx_strand_id
1 'polypeptide(L)'
;MILALVIVAALTFDFTNGFHDTANAMATSIATGALRPKVAVALSGVLNLIGAFLSVEVALTVTNAVVKIQGKTGAPKPELLSDGGTALLLIILAGLAGGILWNLLTWLLGLPSSSSHALFGGLIGATVAGLGWAGVNWAGDGSKLDGVIGKVLLPAVLSPMIAGIVAAAGTWLVYRASIGVAQRFTDSGFRWGQIGSASLVSLAHGTNDAQKTMGVITLALIAAGQWHDTANIPFWVKVACAVAIALGTYLGGWRIIRTLGKGVVEITPPQGMAAQSAAATVILASSHLGFALSTTHVATGSIIGGGVGRAGASVRWAVAGRMVAAWLVTLPAAGLVGAVMWWIGHLIGGMGGALAIFTLLVVGSAAMYLWSRRAPVDHHNVNDEWEPAPAVTAPVPAAAAS
;
A
#
# COMPACT_ATOMS: atom_id res chain seq x y z
N MET A 1 -25.77 0.78 11.95
CA MET A 1 -24.74 1.68 12.53
C MET A 1 -23.33 1.09 12.54
N ILE A 2 -23.11 -0.21 12.84
CA ILE A 2 -21.76 -0.84 12.69
C ILE A 2 -21.24 -0.74 11.25
N LEU A 3 -22.10 -0.99 10.25
CA LEU A 3 -21.77 -0.78 8.84
C LEU A 3 -21.24 0.65 8.55
N ALA A 4 -21.82 1.68 9.16
CA ALA A 4 -21.35 3.05 8.97
C ALA A 4 -19.94 3.25 9.53
N LEU A 5 -19.62 2.66 10.69
CA LEU A 5 -18.27 2.66 11.25
C LEU A 5 -17.28 1.93 10.34
N VAL A 6 -17.68 0.80 9.74
CA VAL A 6 -16.87 0.08 8.75
C VAL A 6 -16.61 0.93 7.51
N ILE A 7 -17.61 1.60 6.96
CA ILE A 7 -17.46 2.48 5.80
C ILE A 7 -16.50 3.63 6.13
N VAL A 8 -16.66 4.29 7.28
CA VAL A 8 -15.77 5.38 7.71
C VAL A 8 -14.34 4.87 7.90
N ALA A 9 -14.17 3.71 8.54
CA ALA A 9 -12.85 3.09 8.71
C ALA A 9 -12.23 2.70 7.36
N ALA A 10 -12.99 2.15 6.43
CA ALA A 10 -12.50 1.78 5.11
C ALA A 10 -12.07 3.00 4.28
N LEU A 11 -12.87 4.07 4.26
CA LEU A 11 -12.49 5.33 3.60
C LEU A 11 -11.29 5.99 4.28
N THR A 12 -11.19 5.87 5.61
CA THR A 12 -10.00 6.30 6.35
C THR A 12 -8.79 5.47 5.93
N PHE A 13 -8.93 4.15 5.80
CA PHE A 13 -7.86 3.29 5.30
C PHE A 13 -7.42 3.73 3.90
N ASP A 14 -8.35 3.96 2.97
CA ASP A 14 -8.04 4.36 1.60
C ASP A 14 -7.33 5.72 1.52
N PHE A 15 -7.78 6.67 2.35
CA PHE A 15 -7.09 7.94 2.54
C PHE A 15 -5.70 7.73 3.12
N THR A 16 -5.56 6.85 4.13
CA THR A 16 -4.24 6.55 4.70
C THR A 16 -3.31 5.90 3.68
N ASN A 17 -3.86 5.06 2.81
CA ASN A 17 -3.14 4.42 1.74
C ASN A 17 -2.64 5.45 0.72
N GLY A 18 -3.52 6.34 0.24
CA GLY A 18 -3.15 7.39 -0.72
C GLY A 18 -1.95 8.22 -0.23
N PHE A 19 -2.00 8.70 1.02
CA PHE A 19 -0.92 9.52 1.56
C PHE A 19 0.38 8.70 1.73
N HIS A 20 0.30 7.45 2.17
CA HIS A 20 1.45 6.57 2.41
C HIS A 20 2.17 6.23 1.10
N ASP A 21 1.40 5.83 0.11
CA ASP A 21 1.88 5.30 -1.17
C ASP A 21 2.17 6.38 -2.21
N THR A 22 1.86 7.66 -1.94
CA THR A 22 2.29 8.79 -2.80
C THR A 22 3.79 8.74 -3.09
N ALA A 23 4.58 8.28 -2.14
CA ALA A 23 6.02 8.13 -2.27
C ALA A 23 6.43 7.16 -3.39
N ASN A 24 5.65 6.11 -3.63
CA ASN A 24 5.92 5.12 -4.67
C ASN A 24 5.90 5.74 -6.07
N ALA A 25 5.02 6.71 -6.30
CA ALA A 25 4.90 7.38 -7.58
C ALA A 25 5.79 8.63 -7.69
N MET A 26 5.90 9.42 -6.63
CA MET A 26 6.44 10.79 -6.70
C MET A 26 7.81 11.00 -6.08
N ALA A 27 8.31 10.09 -5.23
CA ALA A 27 9.58 10.31 -4.53
C ALA A 27 10.76 10.49 -5.49
N THR A 28 10.82 9.70 -6.56
CA THR A 28 11.92 9.80 -7.55
C THR A 28 11.84 11.09 -8.37
N SER A 29 10.65 11.51 -8.78
CA SER A 29 10.45 12.76 -9.56
C SER A 29 10.67 14.02 -8.71
N ILE A 30 10.42 13.93 -7.41
CA ILE A 30 10.75 14.99 -6.45
C ILE A 30 12.26 15.03 -6.20
N ALA A 31 12.89 13.87 -6.00
CA ALA A 31 14.33 13.77 -5.73
C ALA A 31 15.20 14.22 -6.92
N THR A 32 14.78 13.92 -8.15
CA THR A 32 15.49 14.38 -9.37
C THR A 32 15.25 15.85 -9.70
N GLY A 33 14.31 16.52 -9.00
CA GLY A 33 13.86 17.87 -9.36
C GLY A 33 13.06 17.95 -10.67
N ALA A 34 12.55 16.82 -11.17
CA ALA A 34 11.64 16.81 -12.32
C ALA A 34 10.30 17.50 -11.98
N LEU A 35 9.79 17.32 -10.76
CA LEU A 35 8.60 17.99 -10.26
C LEU A 35 8.85 18.65 -8.90
N ARG A 36 8.22 19.82 -8.69
CA ARG A 36 8.17 20.43 -7.36
C ARG A 36 7.26 19.58 -6.44
N PRO A 37 7.56 19.44 -5.14
CA PRO A 37 6.81 18.57 -4.23
C PRO A 37 5.28 18.73 -4.27
N LYS A 38 4.77 19.97 -4.19
CA LYS A 38 3.32 20.23 -4.21
C LYS A 38 2.67 19.95 -5.57
N VAL A 39 3.40 20.17 -6.66
CA VAL A 39 2.91 19.86 -8.02
C VAL A 39 2.85 18.35 -8.22
N ALA A 40 3.86 17.62 -7.73
CA ALA A 40 3.92 16.17 -7.80
C ALA A 40 2.73 15.50 -7.12
N VAL A 41 2.43 15.87 -5.87
CA VAL A 41 1.29 15.29 -5.12
C VAL A 41 -0.07 15.71 -5.68
N ALA A 42 -0.20 16.92 -6.24
CA ALA A 42 -1.41 17.38 -6.92
C ALA A 42 -1.69 16.57 -8.19
N LEU A 43 -0.67 16.41 -9.05
CA LEU A 43 -0.75 15.57 -10.24
C LEU A 43 -1.08 14.12 -9.89
N SER A 44 -0.41 13.57 -8.87
CA SER A 44 -0.64 12.21 -8.40
C SER A 44 -2.06 12.01 -7.88
N GLY A 45 -2.59 12.96 -7.10
CA GLY A 45 -3.96 12.90 -6.58
C GLY A 45 -5.01 12.89 -7.68
N VAL A 46 -4.87 13.75 -8.70
CA VAL A 46 -5.79 13.76 -9.87
C VAL A 46 -5.73 12.45 -10.63
N LEU A 47 -4.53 11.90 -10.86
CA LEU A 47 -4.37 10.65 -11.60
C LEU A 47 -4.84 9.44 -10.79
N ASN A 48 -4.71 9.46 -9.46
CA ASN A 48 -5.28 8.45 -8.58
C ASN A 48 -6.81 8.45 -8.68
N LEU A 49 -7.43 9.64 -8.65
CA LEU A 49 -8.87 9.80 -8.83
C LEU A 49 -9.32 9.20 -10.16
N ILE A 50 -8.64 9.52 -11.27
CA ILE A 50 -8.96 8.99 -12.61
C ILE A 50 -8.75 7.47 -12.65
N GLY A 51 -7.61 6.98 -12.16
CA GLY A 51 -7.23 5.57 -12.17
C GLY A 51 -8.27 4.69 -11.47
N ALA A 52 -8.85 5.18 -10.36
CA ALA A 52 -9.89 4.48 -9.62
C ALA A 52 -11.16 4.17 -10.45
N PHE A 53 -11.39 4.87 -11.57
CA PHE A 53 -12.52 4.60 -12.48
C PHE A 53 -12.16 3.71 -13.68
N LEU A 54 -10.89 3.36 -13.87
CA LEU A 54 -10.44 2.63 -15.07
C LEU A 54 -10.65 1.11 -14.99
N SER A 55 -10.85 0.54 -13.80
CA SER A 55 -11.06 -0.90 -13.62
C SER A 55 -11.82 -1.20 -12.33
N VAL A 56 -12.38 -2.41 -12.26
CA VAL A 56 -13.04 -2.98 -11.08
C VAL A 56 -12.58 -4.42 -10.76
N GLU A 57 -11.64 -4.95 -11.54
CA GLU A 57 -11.18 -6.35 -11.46
C GLU A 57 -10.59 -6.71 -10.08
N VAL A 58 -9.71 -5.87 -9.55
CA VAL A 58 -9.07 -6.08 -8.23
C VAL A 58 -10.12 -6.04 -7.11
N ALA A 59 -11.11 -5.16 -7.20
CA ALA A 59 -12.15 -5.06 -6.19
C ALA A 59 -13.02 -6.33 -6.14
N LEU A 60 -13.32 -6.92 -7.30
CA LEU A 60 -14.07 -8.18 -7.39
C LEU A 60 -13.27 -9.37 -6.85
N THR A 61 -11.94 -9.36 -6.98
CA THR A 61 -11.09 -10.43 -6.43
C THR A 61 -10.83 -10.28 -4.93
N VAL A 62 -10.73 -9.07 -4.40
CA VAL A 62 -10.48 -8.80 -2.97
C VAL A 62 -11.58 -9.38 -2.07
N THR A 63 -12.84 -9.28 -2.51
CA THR A 63 -14.00 -9.86 -1.82
C THR A 63 -13.85 -11.36 -1.56
N ASN A 64 -13.13 -12.09 -2.42
CA ASN A 64 -12.97 -13.54 -2.37
C ASN A 64 -11.57 -14.04 -1.97
N ALA A 65 -10.55 -13.17 -2.00
CA ALA A 65 -9.16 -13.56 -1.84
C ALA A 65 -8.74 -13.83 -0.38
N VAL A 66 -9.45 -13.27 0.61
CA VAL A 66 -8.93 -13.18 1.99
C VAL A 66 -9.75 -13.99 2.98
N VAL A 67 -11.07 -13.85 2.94
CA VAL A 67 -11.97 -14.46 3.91
C VAL A 67 -12.96 -15.35 3.17
N LYS A 68 -13.13 -16.60 3.60
CA LYS A 68 -14.11 -17.54 3.01
C LYS A 68 -15.54 -17.17 3.43
N ILE A 69 -15.94 -15.95 3.10
CA ILE A 69 -17.24 -15.40 3.44
C ILE A 69 -18.29 -15.88 2.47
N GLN A 70 -17.92 -16.12 1.22
CA GLN A 70 -18.84 -16.59 0.19
C GLN A 70 -18.74 -18.10 0.00
N GLY A 71 -19.88 -18.74 -0.27
CA GLY A 71 -19.93 -20.11 -0.76
C GLY A 71 -19.55 -20.20 -2.24
N LYS A 72 -19.61 -21.39 -2.84
CA LYS A 72 -19.29 -21.62 -4.27
C LYS A 72 -20.14 -20.79 -5.25
N THR A 73 -21.28 -20.27 -4.79
CA THR A 73 -22.22 -19.45 -5.55
C THR A 73 -21.92 -17.95 -5.47
N GLY A 74 -20.90 -17.51 -4.72
CA GLY A 74 -20.63 -16.09 -4.46
C GLY A 74 -21.58 -15.46 -3.42
N ALA A 75 -22.59 -16.19 -2.94
CA ALA A 75 -23.44 -15.73 -1.84
C ALA A 75 -22.69 -15.85 -0.50
N PRO A 76 -22.85 -14.90 0.44
CA PRO A 76 -22.28 -15.05 1.76
C PRO A 76 -22.82 -16.31 2.43
N LYS A 77 -21.94 -16.99 3.17
CA LYS A 77 -22.25 -18.17 3.95
C LYS A 77 -23.38 -17.85 4.93
N PRO A 78 -24.48 -18.63 4.93
CA PRO A 78 -25.62 -18.38 5.81
C PRO A 78 -25.23 -18.26 7.28
N GLU A 79 -24.18 -18.98 7.70
CA GLU A 79 -23.67 -18.93 9.07
C GLU A 79 -23.13 -17.54 9.44
N LEU A 80 -22.55 -16.81 8.48
CA LEU A 80 -22.01 -15.46 8.66
C LEU A 80 -23.05 -14.36 8.54
N LEU A 81 -24.26 -14.69 8.08
CA LEU A 81 -25.40 -13.77 7.99
C LEU A 81 -26.44 -14.02 9.11
N SER A 82 -26.25 -15.07 9.92
CA SER A 82 -27.22 -15.55 10.91
C SER A 82 -27.54 -14.53 12.02
N ASP A 83 -26.64 -13.58 12.30
CA ASP A 83 -26.79 -12.50 13.27
C ASP A 83 -27.03 -11.12 12.63
N GLY A 84 -27.51 -11.10 11.38
CA GLY A 84 -27.61 -9.88 10.57
C GLY A 84 -26.26 -9.37 10.06
N GLY A 85 -25.23 -10.22 10.05
CA GLY A 85 -23.88 -9.90 9.56
C GLY A 85 -23.01 -9.16 10.57
N THR A 86 -23.43 -9.10 11.83
CA THR A 86 -22.77 -8.29 12.87
C THR A 86 -21.36 -8.78 13.15
N ALA A 87 -21.17 -10.09 13.34
CA ALA A 87 -19.86 -10.69 13.55
C ALA A 87 -18.90 -10.43 12.39
N LEU A 88 -19.41 -10.50 11.16
CA LEU A 88 -18.61 -10.23 9.97
C LEU A 88 -18.19 -8.75 9.88
N LEU A 89 -19.12 -7.82 10.13
CA LEU A 89 -18.81 -6.40 10.17
C LEU A 89 -17.77 -6.07 11.26
N LEU A 90 -17.82 -6.75 12.41
CA LEU A 90 -16.80 -6.61 13.47
C LEU A 90 -15.43 -7.13 13.03
N ILE A 91 -15.36 -8.26 12.33
CA ILE A 91 -14.11 -8.79 11.74
C ILE A 91 -13.52 -7.78 10.75
N ILE A 92 -14.35 -7.24 9.85
CA ILE A 92 -13.90 -6.25 8.86
C ILE A 92 -13.41 -4.98 9.57
N LEU A 93 -14.16 -4.47 10.55
CA LEU A 93 -13.78 -3.28 11.32
C LEU A 93 -12.46 -3.47 12.07
N ALA A 94 -12.28 -4.61 12.74
CA ALA A 94 -11.07 -4.96 13.46
C ALA A 94 -9.86 -5.09 12.50
N GLY A 95 -10.05 -5.73 11.35
CA GLY A 95 -9.00 -5.87 10.35
C GLY A 95 -8.60 -4.54 9.73
N LEU A 96 -9.56 -3.66 9.41
CA LEU A 96 -9.31 -2.29 8.97
C LEU A 96 -8.55 -1.49 10.03
N ALA A 97 -8.94 -1.58 11.30
CA ALA A 97 -8.23 -0.92 12.39
C ALA A 97 -6.77 -1.39 12.49
N GLY A 98 -6.53 -2.71 12.35
CA GLY A 98 -5.18 -3.28 12.28
C GLY A 98 -4.34 -2.72 11.13
N GLY A 99 -4.92 -2.68 9.93
CA GLY A 99 -4.26 -2.13 8.74
C GLY A 99 -3.94 -0.63 8.87
N ILE A 100 -4.90 0.18 9.34
CA ILE A 100 -4.71 1.64 9.51
C ILE A 100 -3.63 1.92 10.56
N LEU A 101 -3.72 1.31 11.74
CA LEU A 101 -2.78 1.57 12.82
C LEU A 101 -1.36 1.15 12.41
N TRP A 102 -1.22 0.05 11.69
CA TRP A 102 0.09 -0.34 11.15
C TRP A 102 0.61 0.63 10.10
N ASN A 103 -0.23 1.07 9.15
CA ASN A 103 0.16 2.05 8.13
C ASN A 103 0.60 3.38 8.76
N LEU A 104 -0.12 3.88 9.77
CA LEU A 104 0.25 5.10 10.47
C LEU A 104 1.54 4.94 11.28
N LEU A 105 1.76 3.76 11.88
CA LEU A 105 2.99 3.48 12.61
C LEU A 105 4.20 3.47 11.67
N THR A 106 4.12 2.76 10.54
CA THR A 106 5.23 2.71 9.59
C THR A 106 5.48 4.08 8.95
N TRP A 107 4.43 4.87 8.69
CA TRP A 107 4.57 6.27 8.29
C TRP A 107 5.29 7.12 9.34
N LEU A 108 4.89 7.01 10.61
CA LEU A 108 5.51 7.75 11.71
C LEU A 108 7.02 7.48 11.77
N LEU A 109 7.40 6.21 11.55
CA LEU A 109 8.78 5.74 11.49
C LEU A 109 9.48 6.03 10.14
N GLY A 110 8.77 6.56 9.15
CA GLY A 110 9.30 6.82 7.80
C GLY A 110 9.69 5.55 7.04
N LEU A 111 9.10 4.40 7.41
CA LEU A 111 9.36 3.10 6.81
C LEU A 111 8.40 2.87 5.63
N PRO A 112 8.92 2.66 4.40
CA PRO A 112 8.10 2.31 3.25
C PRO A 112 7.61 0.86 3.38
N SER A 113 6.43 0.70 3.97
CA SER A 113 5.67 -0.55 4.06
C SER A 113 4.61 -0.65 2.98
N SER A 114 4.04 -1.85 2.81
CA SER A 114 2.93 -2.09 1.89
C SER A 114 1.58 -1.93 2.58
N SER A 115 0.79 -0.94 2.15
CA SER A 115 -0.59 -0.77 2.60
C SER A 115 -1.47 -1.98 2.26
N SER A 116 -1.28 -2.59 1.08
CA SER A 116 -1.97 -3.83 0.69
C SER A 116 -1.74 -4.95 1.71
N HIS A 117 -0.49 -5.16 2.14
CA HIS A 117 -0.17 -6.21 3.13
C HIS A 117 -0.65 -5.85 4.54
N ALA A 118 -0.72 -4.57 4.89
CA ALA A 118 -1.32 -4.14 6.15
C ALA A 118 -2.82 -4.43 6.17
N LEU A 119 -3.54 -4.11 5.08
CA LEU A 119 -4.97 -4.42 4.92
C LEU A 119 -5.22 -5.93 5.01
N PHE A 120 -4.53 -6.70 4.18
CA PHE A 120 -4.70 -8.15 4.16
C PHE A 120 -4.26 -8.79 5.46
N GLY A 121 -3.14 -8.36 6.05
CA GLY A 121 -2.69 -8.81 7.36
C GLY A 121 -3.75 -8.60 8.42
N GLY A 122 -4.25 -7.37 8.56
CA GLY A 122 -5.31 -7.03 9.51
C GLY A 122 -6.57 -7.89 9.33
N LEU A 123 -7.07 -8.02 8.10
CA LEU A 123 -8.23 -8.86 7.78
C LEU A 123 -7.99 -10.35 8.08
N ILE A 124 -6.81 -10.88 7.72
CA ILE A 124 -6.41 -12.27 8.01
C ILE A 124 -6.39 -12.48 9.53
N GLY A 125 -5.73 -11.61 10.28
CA GLY A 125 -5.60 -11.74 11.74
C GLY A 125 -6.96 -11.67 12.45
N ALA A 126 -7.80 -10.70 12.12
CA ALA A 126 -9.16 -10.60 12.65
C ALA A 126 -10.01 -11.83 12.26
N THR A 127 -9.85 -12.35 11.05
CA THR A 127 -10.54 -13.57 10.59
C THR A 127 -10.07 -14.80 11.35
N VAL A 128 -8.76 -14.99 11.54
CA VAL A 128 -8.23 -16.12 12.31
C VAL A 128 -8.73 -16.05 13.75
N ALA A 129 -8.78 -14.87 14.34
CA ALA A 129 -9.29 -14.68 15.70
C ALA A 129 -10.78 -15.01 15.81
N GLY A 130 -11.59 -14.60 14.82
CA GLY A 130 -13.04 -14.78 14.89
C GLY A 130 -13.64 -16.05 14.30
N LEU A 131 -13.01 -16.61 13.28
CA LEU A 131 -13.49 -17.79 12.54
C LEU A 131 -12.49 -18.97 12.58
N GLY A 132 -11.38 -18.81 13.30
CA GLY A 132 -10.29 -19.79 13.35
C GLY A 132 -9.47 -19.84 12.06
N TRP A 133 -8.42 -20.66 12.06
CA TRP A 133 -7.50 -20.80 10.92
C TRP A 133 -8.21 -21.24 9.63
N ALA A 134 -9.27 -22.04 9.74
CA ALA A 134 -10.06 -22.54 8.60
C ALA A 134 -10.97 -21.46 7.97
N GLY A 135 -11.23 -20.35 8.66
CA GLY A 135 -12.02 -19.23 8.16
C GLY A 135 -11.32 -18.42 7.06
N VAL A 136 -9.98 -18.50 7.00
CA VAL A 136 -9.17 -17.82 5.98
C VAL A 136 -9.11 -18.66 4.69
N ASN A 137 -9.17 -17.97 3.55
CA ASN A 137 -8.96 -18.60 2.26
C ASN A 137 -7.46 -18.75 1.95
N TRP A 138 -6.78 -19.78 2.46
CA TRP A 138 -5.32 -19.89 2.28
C TRP A 138 -4.87 -20.19 0.84
N ALA A 139 -5.39 -21.27 0.25
CA ALA A 139 -4.91 -21.77 -1.06
C ALA A 139 -6.01 -21.84 -2.14
N GLY A 140 -7.21 -21.32 -1.87
CA GLY A 140 -8.33 -21.44 -2.79
C GLY A 140 -8.85 -22.88 -2.94
N ASP A 141 -9.27 -23.22 -4.15
CA ASP A 141 -9.78 -24.55 -4.56
C ASP A 141 -8.75 -25.38 -5.35
N GLY A 142 -7.52 -24.85 -5.53
CA GLY A 142 -6.44 -25.51 -6.27
C GLY A 142 -6.56 -25.44 -7.80
N SER A 143 -7.63 -24.87 -8.36
CA SER A 143 -7.83 -24.77 -9.82
C SER A 143 -7.10 -23.58 -10.44
N LYS A 144 -6.85 -22.55 -9.65
CA LYS A 144 -6.20 -21.28 -10.05
C LYS A 144 -5.42 -20.69 -8.89
N LEU A 145 -4.56 -19.71 -9.18
CA LEU A 145 -3.87 -18.93 -8.16
C LEU A 145 -4.89 -18.09 -7.37
N ASP A 146 -5.35 -18.64 -6.24
CA ASP A 146 -6.35 -18.04 -5.37
C ASP A 146 -5.96 -18.12 -3.90
N GLY A 147 -6.77 -17.48 -3.07
CA GLY A 147 -6.51 -17.34 -1.64
C GLY A 147 -5.32 -16.45 -1.32
N VAL A 148 -5.01 -16.37 -0.03
CA VAL A 148 -3.92 -15.57 0.52
C VAL A 148 -2.57 -15.95 -0.08
N ILE A 149 -2.31 -17.25 -0.28
CA ILE A 149 -1.02 -17.70 -0.85
C ILE A 149 -0.91 -17.24 -2.30
N GLY A 150 -1.93 -17.53 -3.13
CA GLY A 150 -1.87 -17.26 -4.58
C GLY A 150 -2.00 -15.79 -4.95
N LYS A 151 -2.83 -15.02 -4.23
CA LYS A 151 -3.17 -13.62 -4.58
C LYS A 151 -2.51 -12.56 -3.71
N VAL A 152 -1.93 -12.94 -2.57
CA VAL A 152 -1.25 -11.99 -1.65
C VAL A 152 0.23 -12.33 -1.52
N LEU A 153 0.59 -13.50 -0.99
CA LEU A 153 1.98 -13.85 -0.67
C LEU A 153 2.85 -14.10 -1.90
N LEU A 154 2.33 -14.81 -2.90
CA LEU A 154 3.10 -15.10 -4.11
C LEU A 154 3.43 -13.81 -4.89
N PRO A 155 2.48 -12.90 -5.17
CA PRO A 155 2.79 -11.60 -5.74
C PRO A 155 3.70 -10.75 -4.86
N ALA A 156 3.63 -10.86 -3.53
CA ALA A 156 4.51 -10.11 -2.63
C ALA A 156 6.00 -10.36 -2.90
N VAL A 157 6.35 -11.60 -3.27
CA VAL A 157 7.72 -12.03 -3.54
C VAL A 157 8.07 -11.84 -5.01
N LEU A 158 7.22 -12.30 -5.93
CA LEU A 158 7.54 -12.29 -7.35
C LEU A 158 7.52 -10.88 -7.96
N SER A 159 6.61 -10.02 -7.51
CA SER A 159 6.44 -8.71 -8.13
C SER A 159 7.62 -7.75 -7.99
N PRO A 160 8.28 -7.57 -6.82
CA PRO A 160 9.50 -6.76 -6.75
C PRO A 160 10.63 -7.33 -7.61
N MET A 161 10.73 -8.66 -7.74
CA MET A 161 11.75 -9.31 -8.57
C MET A 161 11.51 -9.05 -10.06
N ILE A 162 10.28 -9.28 -10.53
CA ILE A 162 9.89 -9.02 -11.92
C ILE A 162 10.07 -7.53 -12.25
N ALA A 163 9.58 -6.65 -11.38
CA ALA A 163 9.72 -5.21 -11.53
C ALA A 163 11.19 -4.78 -11.58
N GLY A 164 12.04 -5.33 -10.70
CA GLY A 164 13.47 -5.08 -10.69
C GLY A 164 14.19 -5.56 -11.95
N ILE A 165 13.88 -6.76 -12.44
CA ILE A 165 14.47 -7.29 -13.69
C ILE A 165 14.06 -6.43 -14.88
N VAL A 166 12.76 -6.12 -15.01
CA VAL A 166 12.23 -5.28 -16.11
C VAL A 166 12.84 -3.88 -16.04
N ALA A 167 12.96 -3.28 -14.86
CA ALA A 167 13.59 -1.98 -14.67
C ALA A 167 15.09 -1.99 -14.96
N ALA A 168 15.81 -3.05 -14.59
CA ALA A 168 17.23 -3.20 -14.88
C ALA A 168 17.49 -3.32 -16.39
N ALA A 169 16.74 -4.19 -17.08
CA ALA A 169 16.82 -4.34 -18.53
C ALA A 169 16.41 -3.04 -19.26
N GLY A 170 15.31 -2.41 -18.82
CA GLY A 170 14.85 -1.14 -19.37
C GLY A 170 15.86 -0.02 -19.19
N THR A 171 16.46 0.09 -18.01
CA THR A 171 17.51 1.09 -17.74
C THR A 171 18.73 0.84 -18.61
N TRP A 172 19.21 -0.41 -18.68
CA TRP A 172 20.34 -0.75 -19.53
C TRP A 172 20.08 -0.36 -21.00
N LEU A 173 18.89 -0.66 -21.52
CA LEU A 173 18.50 -0.32 -22.89
C LEU A 173 18.43 1.19 -23.12
N VAL A 174 17.83 1.95 -22.18
CA VAL A 174 17.76 3.42 -22.25
C VAL A 174 19.15 4.03 -22.31
N TYR A 175 20.08 3.57 -21.46
CA TYR A 175 21.46 4.09 -21.45
C TYR A 175 22.23 3.68 -22.69
N ARG A 176 22.03 2.46 -23.20
CA ARG A 176 22.65 1.99 -24.46
C ARG A 176 22.17 2.79 -25.67
N ALA A 177 20.87 3.05 -25.76
CA ALA A 177 20.27 3.83 -26.84
C ALA A 177 20.65 5.31 -26.79
N SER A 178 21.07 5.82 -25.62
CA SER A 178 21.48 7.22 -25.44
C SER A 178 22.96 7.48 -25.71
N ILE A 179 23.75 6.44 -26.03
CA ILE A 179 25.17 6.59 -26.35
C ILE A 179 25.31 7.46 -27.62
N GLY A 180 26.09 8.54 -27.53
CA GLY A 180 26.34 9.45 -28.65
C GLY A 180 25.34 10.60 -28.80
N VAL A 181 24.31 10.68 -27.96
CA VAL A 181 23.39 11.82 -27.92
C VAL A 181 23.94 12.91 -26.98
N ALA A 182 23.87 14.18 -27.38
CA ALA A 182 24.36 15.28 -26.55
C ALA A 182 23.56 15.39 -25.24
N GLN A 183 24.27 15.49 -24.10
CA GLN A 183 23.72 15.45 -22.74
C GLN A 183 22.55 16.42 -22.50
N ARG A 184 22.57 17.61 -23.13
CA ARG A 184 21.50 18.60 -22.95
C ARG A 184 20.13 18.14 -23.48
N PHE A 185 20.11 17.36 -24.56
CA PHE A 185 18.87 16.89 -25.18
C PHE A 185 18.33 15.65 -24.47
N THR A 186 19.23 14.80 -23.94
CA THR A 186 18.84 13.68 -23.09
C THR A 186 18.22 14.18 -21.79
N ASP A 187 18.82 15.15 -21.10
CA ASP A 187 18.34 15.53 -19.75
C ASP A 187 16.95 16.19 -19.79
N SER A 188 16.68 17.04 -20.78
CA SER A 188 15.37 17.68 -20.94
C SER A 188 14.30 16.67 -21.36
N GLY A 189 14.61 15.76 -22.29
CA GLY A 189 13.70 14.71 -22.74
C GLY A 189 13.37 13.69 -21.64
N PHE A 190 14.39 13.24 -20.91
CA PHE A 190 14.21 12.28 -19.81
C PHE A 190 13.48 12.87 -18.61
N ARG A 191 13.57 14.19 -18.35
CA ARG A 191 12.73 14.83 -17.32
C ARG A 191 11.25 14.77 -17.68
N TRP A 192 10.87 15.07 -18.93
CA TRP A 192 9.48 14.93 -19.37
C TRP A 192 9.02 13.47 -19.39
N GLY A 193 9.89 12.55 -19.83
CA GLY A 193 9.64 11.11 -19.75
C GLY A 193 9.42 10.63 -18.30
N GLN A 194 10.20 11.15 -17.34
CA GLN A 194 10.03 10.87 -15.93
C GLN A 194 8.69 11.40 -15.39
N ILE A 195 8.27 12.60 -15.79
CA ILE A 195 6.95 13.14 -15.42
C ILE A 195 5.83 12.24 -15.97
N GLY A 196 5.93 11.81 -17.23
CA GLY A 196 4.96 10.91 -17.86
C GLY A 196 4.91 9.54 -17.19
N SER A 197 6.05 8.91 -16.93
CA SER A 197 6.11 7.60 -16.24
C SER A 197 5.67 7.67 -14.78
N ALA A 198 6.01 8.73 -14.03
CA ALA A 198 5.47 8.99 -12.68
C ALA A 198 3.94 9.13 -12.69
N SER A 199 3.42 9.77 -13.74
CA SER A 199 1.98 9.91 -13.97
C SER A 199 1.33 8.54 -14.20
N LEU A 200 1.94 7.68 -15.01
CA LEU A 200 1.47 6.31 -15.22
C LEU A 200 1.50 5.48 -13.92
N VAL A 201 2.52 5.63 -13.07
CA VAL A 201 2.54 4.96 -11.75
C VAL A 201 1.40 5.46 -10.87
N SER A 202 1.10 6.75 -10.87
CA SER A 202 -0.03 7.31 -10.10
C SER A 202 -1.39 6.82 -10.61
N LEU A 203 -1.55 6.74 -11.93
CA LEU A 203 -2.74 6.18 -12.55
C LEU A 203 -2.90 4.70 -12.16
N ALA A 204 -1.83 3.92 -12.29
CA ALA A 204 -1.78 2.51 -11.94
C ALA A 204 -2.07 2.27 -10.44
N HIS A 205 -1.58 3.17 -9.58
CA HIS A 205 -1.88 3.16 -8.14
C HIS A 205 -3.38 3.31 -7.90
N GLY A 206 -4.03 4.32 -8.48
CA GLY A 206 -5.49 4.48 -8.40
C GLY A 206 -6.26 3.25 -8.91
N THR A 207 -5.83 2.68 -10.04
CA THR A 207 -6.43 1.48 -10.63
C THR A 207 -6.27 0.24 -9.72
N ASN A 208 -5.23 0.17 -8.89
CA ASN A 208 -4.96 -1.02 -8.08
C ASN A 208 -5.44 -0.91 -6.63
N ASP A 209 -5.28 0.26 -6.02
CA ASP A 209 -5.37 0.43 -4.57
C ASP A 209 -6.74 0.88 -4.11
N ALA A 210 -7.35 1.85 -4.81
CA ALA A 210 -8.71 2.29 -4.53
C ALA A 210 -9.68 1.10 -4.60
N GLN A 211 -9.43 0.19 -5.54
CA GLN A 211 -10.21 -1.03 -5.72
C GLN A 211 -10.21 -1.96 -4.51
N LYS A 212 -9.11 -2.04 -3.74
CA LYS A 212 -9.08 -2.91 -2.56
C LYS A 212 -10.07 -2.44 -1.51
N THR A 213 -10.13 -1.13 -1.27
CA THR A 213 -11.11 -0.54 -0.36
C THR A 213 -12.53 -0.67 -0.91
N MET A 214 -12.73 -0.47 -2.23
CA MET A 214 -14.04 -0.70 -2.86
C MET A 214 -14.55 -2.13 -2.61
N GLY A 215 -13.68 -3.14 -2.73
CA GLY A 215 -14.00 -4.53 -2.43
C GLY A 215 -14.40 -4.75 -0.96
N VAL A 216 -13.64 -4.16 -0.02
CA VAL A 216 -13.95 -4.27 1.42
C VAL A 216 -15.28 -3.60 1.80
N ILE A 217 -15.56 -2.42 1.27
CA ILE A 217 -16.84 -1.73 1.51
C ILE A 217 -17.99 -2.52 0.88
N THR A 218 -17.84 -2.99 -0.35
CA THR A 218 -18.86 -3.79 -1.04
C THR A 218 -19.17 -5.07 -0.28
N LEU A 219 -18.14 -5.74 0.24
CA LEU A 219 -18.28 -6.89 1.11
C LEU A 219 -19.05 -6.57 2.40
N ALA A 220 -18.78 -5.43 3.04
CA ALA A 220 -19.51 -4.98 4.22
C ALA A 220 -20.99 -4.68 3.91
N LEU A 221 -21.29 -4.11 2.74
CA LEU A 221 -22.67 -3.87 2.30
C LEU A 221 -23.43 -5.17 2.05
N ILE A 222 -22.78 -6.15 1.43
CA ILE A 222 -23.32 -7.49 1.22
C ILE A 222 -23.58 -8.17 2.57
N ALA A 223 -22.64 -8.08 3.52
CA ALA A 223 -22.78 -8.62 4.87
C ALA A 223 -24.00 -8.05 5.61
N ALA A 224 -24.29 -6.77 5.41
CA ALA A 224 -25.43 -6.08 6.00
C ALA A 224 -26.75 -6.24 5.22
N GLY A 225 -26.77 -7.04 4.14
CA GLY A 225 -27.94 -7.21 3.28
C GLY A 225 -28.35 -5.96 2.50
N GLN A 226 -27.45 -4.97 2.37
CA GLN A 226 -27.72 -3.70 1.67
C GLN A 226 -27.28 -3.73 0.21
N TRP A 227 -26.61 -4.79 -0.22
CA TRP A 227 -26.15 -4.99 -1.59
C TRP A 227 -26.21 -6.48 -1.95
N HIS A 228 -26.71 -6.79 -3.14
CA HIS A 228 -26.94 -8.18 -3.58
C HIS A 228 -26.19 -8.54 -4.87
N ASP A 229 -25.65 -7.54 -5.57
CA ASP A 229 -24.92 -7.74 -6.81
C ASP A 229 -23.44 -8.05 -6.52
N THR A 230 -23.05 -9.30 -6.67
CA THR A 230 -21.67 -9.74 -6.38
C THR A 230 -20.71 -9.50 -7.54
N ALA A 231 -21.21 -9.08 -8.71
CA ALA A 231 -20.41 -8.79 -9.90
C ALA A 231 -20.17 -7.29 -10.11
N ASN A 232 -20.92 -6.43 -9.43
CA ASN A 232 -20.79 -4.98 -9.54
C ASN A 232 -20.51 -4.28 -8.20
N ILE A 233 -19.83 -3.15 -8.31
CA ILE A 233 -19.52 -2.26 -7.19
C ILE A 233 -20.46 -1.07 -7.25
N PRO A 234 -21.10 -0.67 -6.13
CA PRO A 234 -21.96 0.51 -6.11
C PRO A 234 -21.20 1.76 -6.56
N PHE A 235 -21.82 2.57 -7.41
CA PHE A 235 -21.17 3.76 -7.96
C PHE A 235 -20.68 4.73 -6.87
N TRP A 236 -21.47 4.92 -5.81
CA TRP A 236 -21.07 5.79 -4.70
C TRP A 236 -19.82 5.27 -3.98
N VAL A 237 -19.62 3.94 -3.90
CA VAL A 237 -18.41 3.34 -3.30
C VAL A 237 -17.20 3.67 -4.16
N LYS A 238 -17.34 3.58 -5.50
CA LYS A 238 -16.27 3.95 -6.44
C LYS A 238 -15.85 5.41 -6.23
N VAL A 239 -16.83 6.32 -6.22
CA VAL A 239 -16.58 7.76 -6.03
C VAL A 239 -15.97 8.04 -4.67
N ALA A 240 -16.51 7.47 -3.58
CA ALA A 240 -16.02 7.71 -2.23
C ALA A 240 -14.57 7.24 -2.04
N CYS A 241 -14.23 6.03 -2.49
CA CYS A 241 -12.86 5.52 -2.47
C CYS A 241 -11.93 6.37 -3.35
N ALA A 242 -12.34 6.68 -4.59
CA ALA A 242 -11.55 7.50 -5.50
C ALA A 242 -11.21 8.88 -4.90
N VAL A 243 -12.17 9.53 -4.23
CA VAL A 243 -11.95 10.80 -3.54
C VAL A 243 -11.06 10.61 -2.31
N ALA A 244 -11.29 9.57 -1.50
CA ALA A 244 -10.51 9.31 -0.29
C ALA A 244 -9.03 9.08 -0.61
N ILE A 245 -8.72 8.19 -1.55
CA ILE A 245 -7.34 7.93 -1.97
C ILE A 245 -6.69 9.19 -2.59
N ALA A 246 -7.41 9.94 -3.43
CA ALA A 246 -6.89 11.14 -4.07
C ALA A 246 -6.57 12.26 -3.05
N LEU A 247 -7.43 12.46 -2.05
CA LEU A 247 -7.19 13.42 -0.97
C LEU A 247 -6.01 13.00 -0.10
N GLY A 248 -5.91 11.72 0.23
CA GLY A 248 -4.76 11.16 0.92
C GLY A 248 -3.47 11.45 0.13
N THR A 249 -3.48 11.11 -1.16
CA THR A 249 -2.35 11.32 -2.06
C THR A 249 -1.92 12.78 -2.13
N TYR A 250 -2.89 13.70 -2.18
CA TYR A 250 -2.61 15.13 -2.20
C TYR A 250 -1.92 15.65 -0.92
N LEU A 251 -2.29 15.12 0.26
CA LEU A 251 -1.59 15.46 1.50
C LEU A 251 -0.14 14.95 1.49
N GLY A 252 0.09 13.83 0.79
CA GLY A 252 1.39 13.20 0.60
C GLY A 252 1.83 12.37 1.80
N GLY A 253 3.03 11.82 1.73
CA GLY A 253 3.62 11.00 2.80
C GLY A 253 5.04 11.43 3.07
N TRP A 254 5.26 12.71 3.40
CA TRP A 254 6.57 13.37 3.33
C TRP A 254 7.71 12.61 4.01
N ARG A 255 7.45 11.96 5.15
CA ARG A 255 8.43 11.09 5.84
C ARG A 255 8.90 9.94 4.94
N ILE A 256 7.99 9.27 4.26
CA ILE A 256 8.26 8.14 3.36
C ILE A 256 8.84 8.64 2.04
N ILE A 257 8.33 9.76 1.50
CA ILE A 257 8.87 10.42 0.30
C ILE A 257 10.36 10.71 0.49
N ARG A 258 10.75 11.26 1.66
CA ARG A 258 12.15 11.50 2.00
C ARG A 258 12.97 10.21 1.99
N THR A 259 12.47 9.15 2.64
CA THR A 259 13.16 7.84 2.69
C THR A 259 13.33 7.22 1.30
N LEU A 260 12.30 7.21 0.46
CA LEU A 260 12.37 6.63 -0.89
C LEU A 260 13.16 7.48 -1.88
N GLY A 261 13.08 8.80 -1.78
CA GLY A 261 13.73 9.73 -2.72
C GLY A 261 15.25 9.76 -2.61
N LYS A 262 15.78 9.63 -1.38
CA LYS A 262 17.24 9.72 -1.12
C LYS A 262 17.87 8.46 -0.52
N GLY A 263 17.07 7.48 -0.09
CA GLY A 263 17.55 6.41 0.77
C GLY A 263 18.10 5.17 0.06
N VAL A 264 17.68 4.86 -1.18
CA VAL A 264 17.96 3.53 -1.79
C VAL A 264 18.97 3.59 -2.94
N VAL A 265 18.76 4.47 -3.90
CA VAL A 265 19.61 4.67 -5.09
C VAL A 265 19.67 6.16 -5.40
N GLU A 266 20.83 6.67 -5.81
CA GLU A 266 20.91 8.01 -6.43
C GLU A 266 20.35 7.93 -7.84
N ILE A 267 19.11 8.38 -8.01
CA ILE A 267 18.36 8.26 -9.26
C ILE A 267 18.59 9.49 -10.13
N THR A 268 18.93 9.28 -11.40
CA THR A 268 18.86 10.31 -12.44
C THR A 268 17.56 10.18 -13.26
N PRO A 269 17.13 11.24 -13.98
CA PRO A 269 15.90 11.18 -14.78
C PRO A 269 15.76 9.98 -15.74
N PRO A 270 16.80 9.53 -16.46
CA PRO A 270 16.69 8.34 -17.31
C PRO A 270 16.41 7.04 -16.52
N GLN A 271 17.06 6.88 -15.35
CA GLN A 271 16.81 5.74 -14.46
C GLN A 271 15.41 5.81 -13.85
N GLY A 272 15.02 7.01 -13.39
CA GLY A 272 13.70 7.27 -12.81
C GLY A 272 12.58 6.93 -13.79
N MET A 273 12.73 7.39 -15.05
CA MET A 273 11.80 7.06 -16.12
C MET A 273 11.69 5.55 -16.35
N ALA A 274 12.82 4.86 -16.53
CA ALA A 274 12.82 3.41 -16.78
C ALA A 274 12.20 2.62 -15.61
N ALA A 275 12.56 2.97 -14.36
CA ALA A 275 12.01 2.34 -13.16
C ALA A 275 10.51 2.59 -13.00
N GLN A 276 10.04 3.82 -13.20
CA GLN A 276 8.62 4.16 -13.10
C GLN A 276 7.79 3.52 -14.23
N SER A 277 8.31 3.48 -15.46
CA SER A 277 7.66 2.75 -16.56
C SER A 277 7.53 1.26 -16.24
N ALA A 278 8.60 0.62 -15.77
CA ALA A 278 8.55 -0.79 -15.35
C ALA A 278 7.55 -1.01 -14.21
N ALA A 279 7.54 -0.14 -13.20
CA ALA A 279 6.60 -0.21 -12.09
C ALA A 279 5.14 -0.09 -12.58
N ALA A 280 4.85 0.92 -13.41
CA ALA A 280 3.52 1.14 -13.97
C ALA A 280 3.05 -0.07 -14.81
N THR A 281 3.92 -0.61 -15.66
CA THR A 281 3.61 -1.80 -16.47
C THR A 281 3.27 -3.00 -15.59
N VAL A 282 4.09 -3.30 -14.57
CA VAL A 282 3.85 -4.45 -13.68
C VAL A 282 2.57 -4.26 -12.87
N ILE A 283 2.31 -3.06 -12.35
CA ILE A 283 1.08 -2.77 -11.60
C ILE A 283 -0.15 -2.92 -12.50
N LEU A 284 -0.17 -2.28 -13.67
CA LEU A 284 -1.32 -2.33 -14.59
C LEU A 284 -1.58 -3.75 -15.11
N ALA A 285 -0.53 -4.48 -15.50
CA ALA A 285 -0.66 -5.87 -15.93
C ALA A 285 -1.24 -6.75 -14.82
N SER A 286 -0.76 -6.57 -13.58
CA SER A 286 -1.29 -7.27 -12.41
C SER A 286 -2.75 -6.93 -12.12
N SER A 287 -3.11 -5.64 -12.17
CA SER A 287 -4.48 -5.18 -11.92
C SER A 287 -5.44 -5.72 -12.98
N HIS A 288 -5.02 -5.82 -14.24
CA HIS A 288 -5.81 -6.45 -15.31
C HIS A 288 -6.02 -7.95 -15.07
N LEU A 289 -5.08 -8.63 -14.40
CA LEU A 289 -5.24 -10.03 -13.98
C LEU A 289 -6.01 -10.18 -12.65
N GLY A 290 -6.45 -9.06 -12.06
CA GLY A 290 -7.16 -9.06 -10.78
C GLY A 290 -6.28 -9.43 -9.58
N PHE A 291 -4.96 -9.38 -9.69
CA PHE A 291 -4.06 -9.63 -8.57
C PHE A 291 -3.90 -8.38 -7.70
N ALA A 292 -4.15 -8.53 -6.40
CA ALA A 292 -4.07 -7.46 -5.42
C ALA A 292 -2.62 -7.24 -4.95
N LEU A 293 -1.83 -6.65 -5.83
CA LEU A 293 -0.38 -6.56 -5.68
C LEU A 293 0.03 -5.33 -4.84
N SER A 294 1.21 -5.40 -4.21
CA SER A 294 1.81 -4.25 -3.53
C SER A 294 2.55 -3.33 -4.50
N THR A 295 1.98 -2.15 -4.70
CA THR A 295 2.63 -0.98 -5.30
C THR A 295 3.97 -0.65 -4.65
N THR A 296 4.09 -0.66 -3.31
CA THR A 296 5.37 -0.38 -2.62
C THR A 296 6.49 -1.37 -2.98
N HIS A 297 6.19 -2.68 -3.01
CA HIS A 297 7.18 -3.69 -3.40
C HIS A 297 7.60 -3.51 -4.87
N VAL A 298 6.65 -3.29 -5.78
CA VAL A 298 6.95 -3.07 -7.20
C VAL A 298 7.76 -1.81 -7.42
N ALA A 299 7.34 -0.68 -6.85
CA ALA A 299 8.04 0.59 -7.00
C ALA A 299 9.47 0.50 -6.44
N THR A 300 9.65 -0.09 -5.26
CA THR A 300 10.98 -0.28 -4.66
C THR A 300 11.83 -1.26 -5.48
N GLY A 301 11.25 -2.38 -5.93
CA GLY A 301 11.90 -3.35 -6.80
C GLY A 301 12.39 -2.71 -8.10
N SER A 302 11.53 -1.92 -8.75
CA SER A 302 11.90 -1.14 -9.94
C SER A 302 12.98 -0.10 -9.67
N ILE A 303 12.96 0.60 -8.53
CA ILE A 303 14.01 1.56 -8.15
C ILE A 303 15.35 0.86 -8.00
N ILE A 304 15.39 -0.26 -7.27
CA ILE A 304 16.60 -1.08 -7.11
C ILE A 304 17.08 -1.59 -8.48
N GLY A 305 16.16 -2.10 -9.30
CA GLY A 305 16.44 -2.55 -10.66
C GLY A 305 17.02 -1.45 -11.54
N GLY A 306 16.48 -0.23 -11.47
CA GLY A 306 17.03 0.92 -12.18
C GLY A 306 18.43 1.33 -11.71
N GLY A 307 18.76 1.08 -10.44
CA GLY A 307 20.13 1.16 -9.94
C GLY A 307 21.03 0.09 -10.57
N VAL A 308 20.64 -1.18 -10.46
CA VAL A 308 21.42 -2.33 -10.99
C VAL A 308 21.65 -2.24 -12.50
N GLY A 309 20.65 -1.74 -13.26
CA GLY A 309 20.72 -1.63 -14.71
C GLY A 309 21.64 -0.52 -15.23
N ARG A 310 22.16 0.37 -14.36
CA ARG A 310 23.10 1.43 -14.75
C ARG A 310 24.52 1.09 -14.32
N ALA A 311 25.43 1.04 -15.28
CA ALA A 311 26.85 0.87 -15.01
C ALA A 311 27.37 1.99 -14.09
N GLY A 312 28.02 1.59 -12.98
CA GLY A 312 28.62 2.51 -12.01
C GLY A 312 27.64 3.14 -11.00
N ALA A 313 26.36 2.77 -10.99
CA ALA A 313 25.43 3.23 -9.98
C ALA A 313 25.66 2.54 -8.62
N SER A 314 25.49 3.28 -7.53
CA SER A 314 25.56 2.75 -6.16
C SER A 314 24.16 2.43 -5.64
N VAL A 315 23.96 1.18 -5.19
CA VAL A 315 22.73 0.73 -4.52
C VAL A 315 23.03 0.57 -3.04
N ARG A 316 22.25 1.23 -2.19
CA ARG A 316 22.39 1.15 -0.72
C ARG A 316 21.71 -0.12 -0.20
N TRP A 317 22.37 -1.26 -0.34
CA TRP A 317 21.84 -2.59 0.02
C TRP A 317 21.37 -2.70 1.48
N ALA A 318 22.01 -1.99 2.41
CA ALA A 318 21.56 -1.94 3.81
C ALA A 318 20.15 -1.36 3.96
N VAL A 319 19.80 -0.33 3.18
CA VAL A 319 18.47 0.27 3.20
C VAL A 319 17.46 -0.67 2.52
N ALA A 320 17.83 -1.28 1.39
CA ALA A 320 16.99 -2.29 0.73
C ALA A 320 16.68 -3.47 1.67
N GLY A 321 17.67 -3.98 2.41
CA GLY A 321 17.46 -5.04 3.41
C GLY A 321 16.51 -4.64 4.53
N ARG A 322 16.59 -3.40 5.03
CA ARG A 322 15.64 -2.86 6.02
C ARG A 322 14.21 -2.79 5.48
N MET A 323 14.05 -2.47 4.19
CA MET A 323 12.73 -2.43 3.55
C MET A 323 12.15 -3.85 3.45
N VAL A 324 12.94 -4.83 2.99
CA VAL A 324 12.51 -6.23 2.93
C VAL A 324 12.11 -6.76 4.31
N ALA A 325 12.87 -6.42 5.36
CA ALA A 325 12.50 -6.77 6.73
C ALA A 325 11.15 -6.14 7.14
N ALA A 326 10.93 -4.86 6.82
CA ALA A 326 9.65 -4.20 7.07
C ALA A 326 8.50 -4.87 6.30
N TRP A 327 8.73 -5.33 5.07
CA TRP A 327 7.73 -6.03 4.26
C TRP A 327 7.33 -7.38 4.88
N LEU A 328 8.31 -8.17 5.34
CA LEU A 328 8.06 -9.45 6.00
C LEU A 328 7.28 -9.29 7.30
N VAL A 329 7.54 -8.22 8.06
CA VAL A 329 6.88 -7.95 9.34
C VAL A 329 5.48 -7.34 9.16
N THR A 330 5.21 -6.65 8.05
CA THR A 330 3.98 -5.88 7.85
C THR A 330 2.72 -6.72 7.96
N LEU A 331 2.66 -7.84 7.22
CA LEU A 331 1.48 -8.72 7.23
C LEU A 331 1.21 -9.34 8.61
N PRO A 332 2.19 -10.00 9.29
CA PRO A 332 1.93 -10.58 10.61
C PRO A 332 1.67 -9.54 11.69
N ALA A 333 2.34 -8.38 11.66
CA ALA A 333 2.14 -7.35 12.67
C ALA A 333 0.76 -6.68 12.54
N ALA A 334 0.33 -6.33 11.31
CA ALA A 334 -1.02 -5.82 11.08
C ALA A 334 -2.07 -6.87 11.46
N GLY A 335 -1.81 -8.16 11.18
CA GLY A 335 -2.67 -9.26 11.60
C GLY A 335 -2.78 -9.41 13.11
N LEU A 336 -1.68 -9.28 13.85
CA LEU A 336 -1.72 -9.29 15.31
C LEU A 336 -2.59 -8.14 15.85
N VAL A 337 -2.43 -6.94 15.32
CA VAL A 337 -3.28 -5.79 15.72
C VAL A 337 -4.75 -6.06 15.38
N GLY A 338 -5.04 -6.59 14.18
CA GLY A 338 -6.39 -6.97 13.78
C GLY A 338 -7.03 -8.03 14.69
N ALA A 339 -6.26 -9.06 15.08
CA ALA A 339 -6.70 -10.09 16.01
C ALA A 339 -7.00 -9.52 17.41
N VAL A 340 -6.13 -8.64 17.92
CA VAL A 340 -6.34 -7.96 19.21
C VAL A 340 -7.59 -7.08 19.18
N MET A 341 -7.77 -6.30 18.11
CA MET A 341 -8.98 -5.47 17.94
C MET A 341 -10.24 -6.34 17.89
N TRP A 342 -10.17 -7.50 17.23
CA TRP A 342 -11.29 -8.44 17.20
C TRP A 342 -11.61 -8.98 18.59
N TRP A 343 -10.63 -9.43 19.37
CA TRP A 343 -10.87 -9.92 20.74
C TRP A 343 -11.51 -8.85 21.63
N ILE A 344 -11.01 -7.61 21.58
CA ILE A 344 -11.59 -6.51 22.35
C ILE A 344 -13.05 -6.28 21.94
N GLY A 345 -13.32 -6.21 20.64
CA GLY A 345 -14.67 -6.02 20.12
C GLY A 345 -15.60 -7.18 20.48
N HIS A 346 -15.11 -8.42 20.41
CA HIS A 346 -15.88 -9.62 20.69
C HIS A 346 -16.23 -9.74 22.17
N LEU A 347 -15.30 -9.44 23.08
CA LEU A 347 -15.54 -9.49 24.53
C LEU A 347 -16.63 -8.51 24.99
N ILE A 348 -16.70 -7.34 24.36
CA ILE A 348 -17.73 -6.33 24.67
C ILE A 348 -19.05 -6.66 23.96
N GLY A 349 -18.96 -7.16 22.72
CA GLY A 349 -20.10 -7.60 21.93
C GLY A 349 -20.90 -6.47 21.27
N GLY A 350 -21.59 -6.81 20.17
CA GLY A 350 -22.54 -5.96 19.47
C GLY A 350 -22.00 -4.56 19.10
N MET A 351 -22.82 -3.53 19.33
CA MET A 351 -22.44 -2.14 19.06
C MET A 351 -21.33 -1.64 19.98
N GLY A 352 -21.32 -2.06 21.26
CA GLY A 352 -20.30 -1.64 22.22
C GLY A 352 -18.90 -2.06 21.77
N GLY A 353 -18.77 -3.28 21.26
CA GLY A 353 -17.54 -3.78 20.66
C GLY A 353 -17.07 -2.98 19.45
N ALA A 354 -18.00 -2.63 18.54
CA ALA A 354 -17.69 -1.82 17.38
C ALA A 354 -17.19 -0.41 17.75
N LEU A 355 -17.85 0.23 18.72
CA LEU A 355 -17.46 1.55 19.23
C LEU A 355 -16.11 1.50 19.95
N ALA A 356 -15.81 0.43 20.68
CA ALA A 356 -14.52 0.25 21.33
C ALA A 356 -13.39 0.15 20.30
N ILE A 357 -13.53 -0.69 19.27
CA ILE A 357 -12.54 -0.80 18.18
C ILE A 357 -12.34 0.56 17.52
N PHE A 358 -13.43 1.25 17.17
CA PHE A 358 -13.35 2.54 16.48
C PHE A 358 -12.70 3.62 17.35
N THR A 359 -12.99 3.64 18.65
CA THR A 359 -12.37 4.57 19.61
C THR A 359 -10.87 4.31 19.73
N LEU A 360 -10.45 3.04 19.85
CA LEU A 360 -9.02 2.68 19.89
C LEU A 360 -8.30 3.07 18.61
N LEU A 361 -8.93 2.88 17.46
CA LEU A 361 -8.43 3.33 16.16
C LEU A 361 -8.20 4.85 16.14
N VAL A 362 -9.20 5.64 16.57
CA VAL A 362 -9.12 7.11 16.59
C VAL A 362 -8.04 7.58 17.56
N VAL A 363 -8.02 7.04 18.78
CA VAL A 363 -7.03 7.42 19.82
C VAL A 363 -5.61 7.06 19.38
N GLY A 364 -5.39 5.85 18.86
CA GLY A 364 -4.09 5.43 18.34
C GLY A 364 -3.61 6.29 17.18
N SER A 365 -4.52 6.59 16.24
CA SER A 365 -4.22 7.46 15.10
C SER A 365 -3.87 8.89 15.54
N ALA A 366 -4.64 9.44 16.47
CA ALA A 366 -4.40 10.77 17.03
C ALA A 366 -3.07 10.84 17.79
N ALA A 367 -2.76 9.82 18.60
CA ALA A 367 -1.49 9.74 19.32
C ALA A 367 -0.27 9.73 18.37
N MET A 368 -0.33 8.93 17.31
CA MET A 368 0.72 8.87 16.28
C MET A 368 0.83 10.20 15.50
N TYR A 369 -0.31 10.82 15.16
CA TYR A 369 -0.32 12.13 14.53
C TYR A 369 0.34 13.20 15.43
N LEU A 370 -0.05 13.28 16.70
CA LEU A 370 0.53 14.22 17.67
C LEU A 370 2.02 13.97 17.89
N TRP A 371 2.46 12.70 17.93
CA TRP A 371 3.89 12.37 17.97
C TRP A 371 4.60 12.92 16.75
N SER A 372 4.04 12.72 15.55
CA SER A 372 4.65 13.16 14.29
C SER A 372 4.95 14.67 14.25
N ARG A 373 4.21 15.48 15.02
CA ARG A 373 4.40 16.94 15.14
C ARG A 373 5.68 17.33 15.89
N ARG A 374 6.30 16.42 16.66
CA ARG A 374 7.56 16.68 17.39
C ARG A 374 8.77 16.79 16.47
N ALA A 375 8.71 16.17 15.29
CA ALA A 375 9.79 16.20 14.30
C ALA A 375 9.18 16.37 12.90
N PRO A 376 8.68 17.57 12.55
CA PRO A 376 7.89 17.78 11.35
C PRO A 376 8.70 17.53 10.07
N VAL A 377 8.11 16.78 9.15
CA VAL A 377 8.62 16.57 7.79
C VAL A 377 7.52 17.00 6.83
N ASP A 378 7.81 17.95 5.97
CA ASP A 378 6.88 18.55 5.02
C ASP A 378 7.57 18.89 3.69
N HIS A 379 6.81 19.47 2.77
CA HIS A 379 7.28 19.83 1.43
C HIS A 379 8.48 20.81 1.37
N HIS A 380 8.79 21.56 2.42
CA HIS A 380 9.94 22.47 2.47
C HIS A 380 11.23 21.74 2.81
N ASN A 381 11.17 20.72 3.67
CA ASN A 381 12.35 20.01 4.18
C ASN A 381 12.46 18.56 3.66
N VAL A 382 11.53 18.09 2.83
CA VAL A 382 11.54 16.70 2.30
C VAL A 382 12.83 16.36 1.54
N ASN A 383 13.50 17.38 0.99
CA ASN A 383 14.74 17.26 0.22
C ASN A 383 16.00 17.66 1.02
N ASP A 384 15.94 17.77 2.34
CA ASP A 384 17.13 18.04 3.16
C ASP A 384 18.04 16.78 3.24
N GLU A 385 19.28 16.95 3.69
CA GLU A 385 20.20 15.81 3.87
C GLU A 385 19.65 14.83 4.92
N TRP A 386 19.77 13.53 4.59
CA TRP A 386 19.19 12.44 5.37
C TRP A 386 20.30 11.59 5.94
N GLU A 387 20.53 11.71 7.25
CA GLU A 387 21.25 10.70 8.00
C GLU A 387 20.25 9.61 8.42
N PRO A 388 20.49 8.33 8.10
CA PRO A 388 19.67 7.27 8.68
C PRO A 388 19.79 7.35 10.20
N ALA A 389 18.65 7.28 10.91
CA ALA A 389 18.65 7.22 12.36
C ALA A 389 19.74 6.24 12.85
N PRO A 390 20.60 6.64 13.80
CA PRO A 390 21.71 5.79 14.23
C PRO A 390 21.14 4.43 14.61
N ALA A 391 21.78 3.36 14.11
CA ALA A 391 21.51 2.03 14.61
C ALA A 391 21.58 2.11 16.15
N VAL A 392 20.65 1.48 16.85
CA VAL A 392 20.75 1.32 18.30
C VAL A 392 22.05 0.56 18.55
N THR A 393 23.14 1.30 18.77
CA THR A 393 24.40 0.73 19.16
C THR A 393 24.18 0.17 20.55
N ALA A 394 24.42 -1.13 20.70
CA ALA A 394 24.54 -1.73 22.02
C ALA A 394 25.51 -0.87 22.85
N PRO A 395 25.25 -0.65 24.14
CA PRO A 395 26.11 0.19 24.97
C PRO A 395 27.54 -0.33 24.87
N VAL A 396 28.45 0.53 24.44
CA VAL A 396 29.89 0.26 24.46
C VAL A 396 30.23 -0.05 25.92
N PRO A 397 30.86 -1.21 26.23
CA PRO A 397 31.33 -1.46 27.59
C PRO A 397 32.29 -0.34 27.94
N ALA A 398 32.03 0.35 29.05
CA ALA A 398 32.95 1.35 29.57
C ALA A 398 34.34 0.71 29.66
N ALA A 399 35.31 1.29 28.93
CA ALA A 399 36.69 0.91 29.08
C ALA A 399 37.05 1.13 30.55
N ALA A 400 37.26 0.04 31.29
CA ALA A 400 37.84 0.10 32.60
C ALA A 400 39.25 0.65 32.42
N ALA A 401 39.46 1.87 32.90
CA ALA A 401 40.78 2.41 33.08
C ALA A 401 41.52 1.53 34.08
N SER A 402 42.66 0.98 33.67
CA SER A 402 43.72 0.44 34.52
C SER A 402 45.05 0.99 34.06
#